data_AF-A0A9R1ASF8-F1
#
_entry.id   AF-A0A9R1ASF8-F1
#
_cell.length_a   1.000
_cell.length_b   1.000
_cell.length_c   1.000
_cell.angle_alpha   90.00
_cell.angle_beta   90.00
_cell.angle_gamma   90.00
#
_symmetry.space_group_name_H-M   'P 1'
#
loop_
_entity.id
_entity.type
_entity.pdbx_description
1 polymer ?
#
loop_
_entity_poly.entity_id
_entity_poly.type
_entity_poly.pdbx_seq_one_letter_code
_entity_poly.pdbx_strand_id
1 'polypeptide(L)'
;MAPKKTPKGKSGFFGVRQKPSGNWGVEFSDAGRRWWVGTYPSAHEAARAYDVTVWRAGRPREHLNFPEIESRVEAEMLVPQGIKMKEITTKKPSVVVNAGETDEEAMARFAREHPEYVQAELEHYWKREAEQKKKEDEAGPSTVIPIESSSEEDWADFSEEEEEEEEEGCDDVEKDEFWEQFRNSDDEE
;
A
#
# COMPACT_ATOMS: atom_id res chain seq x y z
N MET A 1 17.00 -6.85 26.68
CA MET A 1 15.78 -6.33 27.35
C MET A 1 14.73 -7.41 27.34
N ALA A 2 14.09 -7.70 28.47
CA ALA A 2 12.98 -8.65 28.49
C ALA A 2 11.82 -8.12 27.63
N PRO A 3 11.09 -9.00 26.91
CA PRO A 3 9.92 -8.58 26.17
C PRO A 3 8.89 -7.98 27.13
N LYS A 4 8.46 -6.74 26.89
CA LYS A 4 7.37 -6.11 27.66
C LYS A 4 6.04 -6.71 27.21
N LYS A 5 5.16 -7.03 28.16
CA LYS A 5 3.78 -7.44 27.87
C LYS A 5 3.05 -6.29 27.18
N THR A 6 2.48 -6.55 26.01
CA THR A 6 1.57 -5.59 25.39
C THR A 6 0.33 -5.44 26.28
N PRO A 7 -0.18 -4.23 26.54
CA PRO A 7 -1.43 -4.08 27.28
C PRO A 7 -2.59 -4.73 26.52
N LYS A 8 -3.55 -5.30 27.25
CA LYS A 8 -4.79 -5.81 26.67
C LYS A 8 -5.65 -4.62 26.26
N GLY A 9 -6.08 -4.59 25.00
CA GLY A 9 -6.96 -3.53 24.49
C GLY A 9 -8.43 -3.76 24.87
N LYS A 10 -9.33 -3.05 24.18
CA LYS A 10 -10.80 -3.20 24.32
C LYS A 10 -11.30 -4.63 24.05
N SER A 11 -10.51 -5.42 23.32
CA SER A 11 -10.78 -6.83 23.04
C SER A 11 -10.62 -7.75 24.26
N GLY A 12 -9.93 -7.30 25.31
CA GLY A 12 -9.55 -8.15 26.46
C GLY A 12 -8.41 -9.14 26.16
N PHE A 13 -7.89 -9.17 24.93
CA PHE A 13 -6.85 -10.08 24.48
C PHE A 13 -5.61 -9.30 23.99
N PHE A 14 -4.43 -9.90 24.14
CA PHE A 14 -3.17 -9.39 23.64
C PHE A 14 -3.10 -9.49 22.12
N GLY A 15 -2.62 -8.42 21.47
CA GLY A 15 -2.42 -8.39 20.02
C GLY A 15 -3.69 -8.48 19.17
N VAL A 16 -4.88 -8.48 19.78
CA VAL A 16 -6.17 -8.58 19.08
C VAL A 16 -6.85 -7.22 19.03
N ARG A 17 -7.26 -6.79 17.84
CA ARG A 17 -7.98 -5.53 17.61
C ARG A 17 -9.25 -5.75 16.79
N GLN A 18 -10.36 -5.17 17.23
CA GLN A 18 -11.61 -5.18 16.47
C GLN A 18 -11.55 -4.14 15.33
N LYS A 19 -11.95 -4.55 14.12
CA LYS A 19 -12.12 -3.64 12.97
C LYS A 19 -13.59 -3.17 12.88
N PRO A 20 -13.86 -2.01 12.25
CA PRO A 20 -15.23 -1.56 11.98
C PRO A 20 -16.05 -2.57 11.16
N SER A 21 -15.38 -3.41 10.36
CA SER A 21 -16.02 -4.50 9.61
C SER A 21 -16.54 -5.66 10.49
N GLY A 22 -16.33 -5.61 11.82
CA GLY A 22 -16.68 -6.68 12.75
C GLY A 22 -15.63 -7.79 12.90
N ASN A 23 -14.64 -7.86 12.01
CA ASN A 23 -13.56 -8.84 12.07
C ASN A 23 -12.49 -8.46 13.09
N TRP A 24 -11.75 -9.46 13.55
CA TRP A 24 -10.69 -9.33 14.54
C TRP A 24 -9.32 -9.48 13.89
N GLY A 25 -8.56 -8.40 13.88
CA GLY A 25 -7.18 -8.38 13.42
C GLY A 25 -6.22 -8.82 14.51
N VAL A 26 -5.18 -9.54 14.11
CA VAL A 26 -4.10 -9.96 15.00
C VAL A 26 -2.77 -9.39 14.52
N GLU A 27 -2.09 -8.72 15.45
CA GLU A 27 -0.76 -8.17 15.27
C GLU A 27 0.19 -8.72 16.33
N PHE A 28 1.40 -9.06 15.92
CA PHE A 28 2.46 -9.52 16.81
C PHE A 28 3.66 -8.57 16.71
N SER A 29 4.37 -8.36 17.81
CA SER A 29 5.54 -7.47 17.86
C SER A 29 6.67 -8.10 18.66
N ASP A 30 7.86 -8.14 18.06
CA ASP A 30 9.06 -8.70 18.65
C ASP A 30 10.30 -7.95 18.20
N ALA A 31 11.20 -7.68 19.15
CA ALA A 31 12.45 -6.94 18.91
C ALA A 31 12.29 -5.64 18.07
N GLY A 32 11.16 -4.93 18.19
CA GLY A 32 10.88 -3.70 17.45
C GLY A 32 10.29 -3.90 16.04
N ARG A 33 10.17 -5.14 15.57
CA ARG A 33 9.47 -5.50 14.34
C ARG A 33 8.01 -5.83 14.63
N ARG A 34 7.12 -5.51 13.70
CA ARG A 34 5.69 -5.83 13.78
C ARG A 34 5.33 -6.78 12.67
N TRP A 35 4.50 -7.78 12.96
CA TRP A 35 3.96 -8.70 11.98
C TRP A 35 2.44 -8.70 12.04
N TRP A 36 1.84 -8.63 10.85
CA TRP A 36 0.45 -8.92 10.62
C TRP A 36 0.27 -10.44 10.61
N VAL A 37 -0.52 -10.96 11.55
CA VAL A 37 -0.71 -12.40 11.73
C VAL A 37 -1.90 -12.89 10.90
N GLY A 38 -3.01 -12.13 10.92
CA GLY A 38 -4.22 -12.49 10.19
C GLY A 38 -5.45 -11.70 10.64
N THR A 39 -6.56 -11.93 9.93
CA THR A 39 -7.92 -11.53 10.34
C THR A 39 -8.75 -12.76 10.62
N TYR A 40 -9.51 -12.75 11.71
CA TYR A 40 -10.39 -13.85 12.12
C TYR A 40 -11.81 -13.34 12.41
N PRO A 41 -12.84 -14.17 12.25
CA PRO A 41 -14.22 -13.79 12.53
C PRO A 41 -14.51 -13.63 14.03
N SER A 42 -13.73 -14.29 14.91
CA SER A 42 -13.94 -14.29 16.37
C SER A 42 -12.72 -13.76 17.13
N ALA A 43 -12.96 -13.05 18.23
CA ALA A 43 -11.92 -12.60 19.15
C ALA A 43 -11.15 -13.77 19.77
N HIS A 44 -11.83 -14.87 20.09
CA HIS A 44 -11.20 -16.06 20.68
C HIS A 44 -10.30 -16.76 19.67
N GLU A 45 -10.74 -16.88 18.42
CA GLU A 45 -9.92 -17.47 17.35
C GLU A 45 -8.69 -16.59 17.07
N ALA A 46 -8.88 -15.27 17.01
CA ALA A 46 -7.80 -14.30 16.91
C ALA A 46 -6.78 -14.42 18.07
N ALA A 47 -7.26 -14.56 19.30
CA ALA A 47 -6.40 -14.72 20.47
C ALA A 47 -5.62 -16.03 20.45
N ARG A 48 -6.22 -17.14 19.97
CA ARG A 48 -5.50 -18.41 19.77
C ARG A 48 -4.43 -18.29 18.70
N ALA A 49 -4.71 -17.56 17.61
CA ALA A 49 -3.71 -17.27 16.61
C ALA A 49 -2.54 -16.46 17.17
N TYR A 50 -2.81 -15.47 18.00
CA TYR A 50 -1.74 -14.74 18.71
C TYR A 50 -0.90 -15.69 19.56
N ASP A 51 -1.51 -16.58 20.33
CA ASP A 51 -0.81 -17.53 21.21
C ASP A 51 0.12 -18.47 20.44
N VAL A 52 -0.30 -18.96 19.27
CA VAL A 52 0.57 -19.71 18.37
C VAL A 52 1.78 -18.88 17.91
N THR A 53 1.60 -17.58 17.63
CA THR A 53 2.75 -16.72 17.27
C THR A 53 3.71 -16.50 18.43
N VAL A 54 3.20 -16.37 19.66
CA VAL A 54 4.00 -16.28 20.89
C VAL A 54 4.81 -17.57 21.09
N TRP A 55 4.18 -18.73 20.86
CA TRP A 55 4.87 -20.03 20.88
C TRP A 55 5.95 -20.14 19.79
N ARG A 56 5.65 -19.72 18.55
CA ARG A 56 6.63 -19.71 17.45
C ARG A 56 7.82 -18.78 17.74
N ALA A 57 7.58 -17.68 18.44
CA ALA A 57 8.61 -16.74 18.88
C ALA A 57 9.35 -17.18 20.16
N GLY A 58 9.00 -18.32 20.77
CA GLY A 58 9.66 -18.81 21.97
C GLY A 58 9.46 -17.94 23.21
N ARG A 59 8.34 -17.20 23.28
CA ARG A 59 8.02 -16.31 24.40
C ARG A 59 7.43 -17.09 25.59
N PRO A 60 7.61 -16.60 26.82
CA PRO A 60 7.13 -17.30 28.01
C PRO A 60 5.60 -17.29 28.08
N ARG A 61 5.04 -18.32 28.73
CA ARG A 61 3.59 -18.59 28.78
C ARG A 61 2.78 -17.43 29.38
N GLU A 62 3.36 -16.54 30.18
CA GLU A 62 2.61 -15.41 30.75
C GLU A 62 2.27 -14.30 29.73
N HIS A 63 2.73 -14.45 28.47
CA HIS A 63 2.35 -13.60 27.34
C HIS A 63 1.22 -14.21 26.49
N LEU A 64 0.78 -15.43 26.81
CA LEU A 64 -0.36 -16.06 26.16
C LEU A 64 -1.68 -15.48 26.69
N ASN A 65 -2.69 -15.51 25.85
CA ASN A 65 -4.07 -15.23 26.20
C ASN A 65 -4.71 -16.40 26.94
N PHE A 66 -4.37 -17.64 26.54
CA PHE A 66 -4.90 -18.88 27.08
C PHE A 66 -3.77 -19.70 27.72
N PRO A 67 -3.53 -19.56 29.04
CA PRO A 67 -2.46 -20.28 29.72
C PRO A 67 -2.70 -21.80 29.80
N GLU A 68 -3.95 -22.23 29.62
CA GLU A 68 -4.40 -23.63 29.58
C GLU A 68 -3.74 -24.43 28.45
N ILE A 69 -3.33 -23.76 27.37
CA ILE A 69 -2.66 -24.42 26.25
C ILE A 69 -1.22 -24.75 26.65
N GLU A 70 -0.93 -26.04 26.81
CA GLU A 70 0.35 -26.50 27.35
C GLU A 70 1.40 -26.78 26.28
N SER A 71 0.97 -26.95 25.04
CA SER A 71 1.86 -27.28 23.93
C SER A 71 1.63 -26.43 22.69
N ARG A 72 2.70 -26.21 21.92
CA ARG A 72 2.63 -25.56 20.60
C ARG A 72 1.73 -26.33 19.63
N VAL A 73 1.75 -27.66 19.69
CA VAL A 73 0.95 -28.52 18.78
C VAL A 73 -0.54 -28.32 19.04
N GLU A 74 -0.94 -28.30 20.31
CA GLU A 74 -2.32 -28.00 20.71
C GLU A 74 -2.74 -26.60 20.26
N ALA A 75 -1.88 -25.60 20.45
CA ALA A 75 -2.14 -24.24 19.96
C ALA A 75 -2.38 -24.20 18.44
N GLU A 76 -1.53 -24.89 17.66
CA GLU A 76 -1.61 -24.91 16.19
C GLU A 76 -2.85 -25.65 15.69
N MET A 77 -3.28 -26.73 16.36
CA MET A 77 -4.52 -27.45 16.03
C MET A 77 -5.78 -26.60 16.22
N LEU A 78 -5.75 -25.61 17.11
CA LEU A 78 -6.89 -24.72 17.38
C LEU A 78 -7.05 -23.58 16.36
N VAL A 79 -6.11 -23.46 15.40
CA VAL A 79 -6.12 -22.44 14.34
C VAL A 79 -6.05 -23.16 12.98
N PRO A 80 -7.17 -23.76 12.53
CA PRO A 80 -7.19 -24.65 11.35
C PRO A 80 -6.80 -23.94 10.05
N GLN A 81 -7.01 -22.63 9.96
CA GLN A 81 -6.63 -21.83 8.79
C GLN A 81 -5.10 -21.66 8.66
N GLY A 82 -4.34 -22.06 9.69
CA GLY A 82 -2.91 -21.80 9.80
C GLY A 82 -2.61 -20.31 10.01
N ILE A 83 -1.33 -20.01 10.24
CA ILE A 83 -0.86 -18.65 10.48
C ILE A 83 0.22 -18.29 9.47
N LYS A 84 -0.04 -17.22 8.72
CA LYS A 84 0.89 -16.63 7.74
C LYS A 84 1.27 -15.23 8.20
N MET A 85 2.37 -15.12 8.93
CA MET A 85 2.88 -13.84 9.41
C MET A 85 3.49 -13.05 8.24
N LYS A 86 3.11 -11.77 8.11
CA LYS A 86 3.72 -10.81 7.18
C LYS A 86 4.29 -9.65 7.96
N GLU A 87 5.57 -9.31 7.76
CA GLU A 87 6.18 -8.17 8.42
C GLU A 87 5.52 -6.87 7.95
N ILE A 88 5.07 -6.04 8.89
CA ILE A 88 4.50 -4.72 8.62
C ILE A 88 5.67 -3.76 8.57
N THR A 89 6.21 -3.52 7.37
CA THR A 89 7.17 -2.45 7.16
C THR A 89 6.39 -1.14 6.97
N THR A 90 6.55 -0.19 7.89
CA THR A 90 5.82 1.09 7.84
C THR A 90 6.43 2.09 6.86
N LYS A 91 7.53 1.74 6.18
CA LYS A 91 8.21 2.62 5.23
C LYS A 91 8.43 1.87 3.93
N LYS A 92 7.66 2.21 2.90
CA LYS A 92 8.13 2.02 1.52
C LYS A 92 9.40 2.85 1.37
N PRO A 93 10.46 2.32 0.75
CA PRO A 93 11.64 3.12 0.49
C PRO A 93 11.20 4.31 -0.39
N SER A 94 11.46 5.53 0.08
CA SER A 94 11.18 6.76 -0.65
C SER A 94 12.45 7.17 -1.37
N VAL A 95 12.32 7.54 -2.64
CA VAL A 95 13.41 8.23 -3.34
C VAL A 95 13.58 9.59 -2.66
N VAL A 96 14.80 9.90 -2.28
CA VAL A 96 15.18 11.22 -1.74
C VAL A 96 16.21 11.79 -2.70
N VAL A 97 15.91 12.95 -3.26
CA VAL A 97 16.81 13.67 -4.17
C VAL A 97 17.66 14.62 -3.33
N ASN A 98 18.98 14.48 -3.39
CA ASN A 98 19.89 15.36 -2.66
C ASN A 98 20.12 16.68 -3.42
N ALA A 99 20.53 17.73 -2.71
CA ALA A 99 20.84 19.01 -3.34
C ALA A 99 22.00 18.85 -4.34
N GLY A 100 21.73 19.12 -5.62
CA GLY A 100 22.69 18.97 -6.72
C GLY A 100 22.72 17.58 -7.38
N GLU A 101 21.93 16.62 -6.89
CA GLU A 101 21.69 15.33 -7.56
C GLU A 101 20.53 15.51 -8.54
N THR A 102 20.70 15.03 -9.77
CA THR A 102 19.61 15.02 -10.73
C THR A 102 18.59 13.93 -10.37
N ASP A 103 17.34 14.09 -10.80
CA ASP A 103 16.29 13.08 -10.57
C ASP A 103 16.69 11.71 -11.13
N GLU A 104 17.39 11.68 -12.26
CA GLU A 104 17.89 10.45 -12.89
C GLU A 104 18.96 9.77 -12.03
N GLU A 105 19.90 10.53 -11.47
CA GLU A 105 20.93 10.01 -10.56
C GLU A 105 20.32 9.48 -9.26
N ALA A 106 19.33 10.19 -8.70
CA ALA A 106 18.61 9.75 -7.50
C ALA A 106 17.84 8.44 -7.74
N MET A 107 17.21 8.30 -8.91
CA MET A 107 16.51 7.08 -9.32
C MET A 107 17.49 5.91 -9.55
N ALA A 108 18.62 6.15 -10.20
CA ALA A 108 19.66 5.15 -10.42
C ALA A 108 20.31 4.67 -9.11
N ARG A 109 20.58 5.60 -8.18
CA ARG A 109 21.07 5.27 -6.84
C ARG A 109 20.05 4.44 -6.07
N PHE A 110 18.79 4.86 -6.08
CA PHE A 110 17.71 4.13 -5.42
C PHE A 110 17.54 2.72 -6.01
N ALA A 111 17.57 2.58 -7.34
CA ALA A 111 17.49 1.29 -8.01
C ALA A 111 18.62 0.33 -7.60
N ARG A 112 19.83 0.87 -7.41
CA ARG A 112 21.00 0.11 -6.95
C ARG A 112 20.94 -0.27 -5.47
N GLU A 113 20.40 0.62 -4.62
CA GLU A 113 20.24 0.40 -3.17
C GLU A 113 19.03 -0.47 -2.83
N HIS A 114 18.02 -0.50 -3.70
CA HIS A 114 16.78 -1.25 -3.53
C HIS A 114 16.46 -2.15 -4.75
N PRO A 115 17.34 -3.10 -5.11
CA PRO A 115 17.14 -3.95 -6.29
C PRO A 115 15.87 -4.80 -6.20
N GLU A 116 15.47 -5.19 -4.98
CA GLU A 116 14.24 -5.93 -4.71
C GLU A 116 12.95 -5.12 -4.97
N TYR A 117 13.01 -3.79 -4.93
CA TYR A 117 11.88 -2.93 -5.33
C TYR A 117 11.75 -2.86 -6.85
N VAL A 118 12.88 -2.67 -7.55
CA VAL A 118 12.95 -2.64 -9.02
C VAL A 118 12.49 -3.97 -9.62
N GLN A 119 12.92 -5.10 -9.02
CA GLN A 119 12.50 -6.44 -9.43
C GLN A 119 10.99 -6.64 -9.26
N ALA A 120 10.40 -6.20 -8.14
CA ALA A 120 8.96 -6.32 -7.90
C ALA A 120 8.11 -5.54 -8.92
N GLU A 121 8.54 -4.34 -9.31
CA GLU A 121 7.90 -3.56 -10.38
C GLU A 121 8.01 -4.28 -11.74
N LEU A 122 9.21 -4.76 -12.12
CA LEU A 122 9.39 -5.53 -13.36
C LEU A 122 8.51 -6.78 -13.41
N GLU A 123 8.43 -7.53 -12.30
CA GLU A 123 7.56 -8.70 -12.20
C GLU A 123 6.08 -8.36 -12.37
N HIS A 124 5.64 -7.21 -11.83
CA HIS A 124 4.28 -6.72 -12.00
C HIS A 124 3.98 -6.39 -13.47
N TYR A 125 4.90 -5.71 -14.16
CA TYR A 125 4.77 -5.41 -15.58
C TYR A 125 4.77 -6.67 -16.44
N TRP A 126 5.70 -7.60 -16.24
CA TRP A 126 5.76 -8.85 -17.00
C TRP A 126 4.53 -9.75 -16.78
N LYS A 127 3.96 -9.77 -15.57
CA LYS A 127 2.69 -10.47 -15.31
C LYS A 127 1.53 -9.86 -16.09
N ARG A 128 1.46 -8.52 -16.20
CA ARG A 128 0.43 -7.84 -16.99
C ARG A 128 0.58 -8.07 -18.48
N GLU A 129 1.80 -8.00 -19.02
CA GLU A 129 2.06 -8.30 -20.43
C GLU A 129 1.72 -9.77 -20.76
N ALA A 130 2.08 -10.71 -19.89
CA ALA A 130 1.73 -12.12 -20.07
C ALA A 130 0.21 -12.37 -20.03
N GLU A 131 -0.52 -11.61 -19.20
CA GLU A 131 -1.98 -11.68 -19.12
C GLU A 131 -2.67 -11.01 -20.33
N GLN A 132 -2.14 -9.87 -20.80
CA GLN A 132 -2.60 -9.22 -22.04
C GLN A 132 -2.37 -10.13 -23.25
N LYS A 133 -1.19 -10.73 -23.36
CA LYS A 133 -0.85 -11.65 -24.44
C LYS A 133 -1.73 -12.90 -24.44
N LYS A 134 -2.06 -13.46 -23.28
CA LYS A 134 -3.07 -14.52 -23.17
C LYS A 134 -4.45 -14.07 -23.66
N LYS A 135 -4.83 -12.83 -23.38
CA LYS A 135 -6.09 -12.24 -23.84
C LYS A 135 -6.12 -12.00 -25.35
N GLU A 136 -4.97 -11.64 -25.94
CA GLU A 136 -4.77 -11.49 -27.38
C GLU A 136 -4.73 -12.85 -28.10
N ASP A 137 -4.08 -13.86 -27.54
CA ASP A 137 -4.05 -15.22 -28.11
C ASP A 137 -5.43 -15.91 -28.02
N GLU A 138 -6.26 -15.57 -27.02
CA GLU A 138 -7.66 -16.02 -26.93
C GLU A 138 -8.62 -15.18 -27.82
N ALA A 139 -8.28 -13.92 -28.12
CA ALA A 139 -8.97 -13.10 -29.09
C ALA A 139 -8.37 -13.35 -30.49
N GLY A 140 -8.81 -14.42 -31.16
CA GLY A 140 -8.29 -14.85 -32.46
C GLY A 140 -8.05 -13.71 -33.48
N PRO A 141 -7.15 -13.92 -34.46
CA PRO A 141 -6.52 -12.87 -35.26
C PRO A 141 -7.52 -11.85 -35.82
N SER A 142 -7.31 -10.58 -35.46
CA SER A 142 -8.10 -9.43 -35.91
C SER A 142 -8.22 -9.40 -37.44
N THR A 143 -9.46 -9.46 -37.93
CA THR A 143 -9.80 -9.38 -39.36
C THR A 143 -9.28 -8.06 -39.96
N VAL A 144 -8.35 -8.16 -40.91
CA VAL A 144 -7.89 -7.03 -41.72
C VAL A 144 -9.03 -6.61 -42.65
N ILE A 145 -9.53 -5.39 -42.51
CA ILE A 145 -10.47 -4.78 -43.46
C ILE A 145 -9.62 -4.01 -44.49
N PRO A 146 -9.67 -4.35 -45.79
CA PRO A 146 -8.95 -3.61 -46.81
C PRO A 146 -9.63 -2.25 -47.03
N ILE A 147 -8.85 -1.16 -46.96
CA ILE A 147 -9.33 0.19 -47.28
C ILE A 147 -9.21 0.37 -48.79
N GLU A 148 -10.35 0.27 -49.47
CA GLU A 148 -10.49 0.77 -50.84
C GLU A 148 -10.79 2.27 -50.79
N SER A 149 -9.97 3.00 -51.53
CA SER A 149 -10.02 4.41 -51.94
C SER A 149 -11.41 5.05 -52.04
N SER A 150 -11.58 6.27 -51.50
CA SER A 150 -12.54 7.24 -52.04
C SER A 150 -12.25 8.69 -51.63
N SER A 151 -11.91 9.50 -52.65
CA SER A 151 -12.27 10.92 -52.85
C SER A 151 -11.40 12.01 -52.23
N GLU A 152 -10.78 12.77 -53.15
CA GLU A 152 -10.11 14.06 -53.00
C GLU A 152 -10.93 15.20 -52.35
N GLU A 153 -10.22 16.32 -52.08
CA GLU A 153 -10.66 17.71 -51.81
C GLU A 153 -10.93 18.04 -50.31
N ASP A 154 -10.39 19.09 -49.68
CA ASP A 154 -10.01 20.42 -50.17
C ASP A 154 -9.04 21.08 -49.14
N TRP A 155 -7.88 21.58 -49.59
CA TRP A 155 -6.93 22.32 -48.75
C TRP A 155 -7.01 23.80 -49.13
N ALA A 156 -7.75 24.59 -48.34
CA ALA A 156 -7.70 26.06 -48.35
C ALA A 156 -7.26 26.50 -46.95
N ASP A 157 -6.06 27.04 -46.80
CA ASP A 157 -5.70 28.45 -47.03
C ASP A 157 -6.20 29.35 -45.89
N PHE A 158 -5.30 29.66 -44.95
CA PHE A 158 -5.36 30.91 -44.22
C PHE A 158 -3.93 31.38 -43.93
N SER A 159 -3.54 32.37 -44.72
CA SER A 159 -2.29 33.12 -44.67
C SER A 159 -1.93 33.62 -43.27
N GLU A 160 -0.60 33.70 -43.10
CA GLU A 160 0.12 34.64 -42.25
C GLU A 160 -0.57 36.01 -42.14
N GLU A 161 -0.62 36.52 -40.90
CA GLU A 161 -0.29 37.92 -40.63
C GLU A 161 0.31 37.99 -39.22
N GLU A 162 1.53 38.53 -39.17
CA GLU A 162 2.37 38.73 -37.98
C GLU A 162 1.92 39.94 -37.14
N GLU A 163 2.60 40.05 -35.97
CA GLU A 163 2.97 41.29 -35.27
C GLU A 163 1.85 41.97 -34.42
N GLU A 164 2.05 42.46 -33.19
CA GLU A 164 3.21 42.84 -32.37
C GLU A 164 2.95 42.61 -30.86
N GLU A 165 4.01 42.81 -30.07
CA GLU A 165 4.15 42.77 -28.61
C GLU A 165 3.14 43.65 -27.84
N GLU A 166 2.79 43.26 -26.60
CA GLU A 166 2.92 44.14 -25.41
C GLU A 166 3.07 43.28 -24.13
N GLU A 167 4.08 43.60 -23.34
CA GLU A 167 4.21 43.16 -21.95
C GLU A 167 3.22 43.92 -21.07
N GLU A 168 2.55 43.28 -20.10
CA GLU A 168 2.27 43.88 -18.78
C GLU A 168 1.61 42.90 -17.79
N GLY A 169 2.15 42.88 -16.57
CA GLY A 169 1.32 42.83 -15.37
C GLY A 169 0.98 41.45 -14.78
N CYS A 170 1.83 40.98 -13.87
CA CYS A 170 1.35 40.20 -12.73
C CYS A 170 0.50 41.11 -11.84
N ASP A 171 -0.78 40.79 -11.64
CA ASP A 171 -1.49 41.11 -10.39
C ASP A 171 -2.60 40.07 -10.16
N ASP A 172 -2.28 39.20 -9.20
CA ASP A 172 -3.11 38.14 -8.64
C ASP A 172 -3.95 38.78 -7.51
N VAL A 173 -5.23 39.10 -7.77
CA VAL A 173 -6.16 39.57 -6.74
C VAL A 173 -7.52 38.94 -6.97
N GLU A 174 -7.71 37.70 -6.54
CA GLU A 174 -9.04 37.18 -6.16
C GLU A 174 -9.02 35.85 -5.39
N LYS A 175 -7.86 35.40 -4.90
CA LYS A 175 -7.73 34.09 -4.24
C LYS A 175 -7.53 34.12 -2.73
N ASP A 176 -7.65 35.30 -2.11
CA ASP A 176 -7.50 35.47 -0.67
C ASP A 176 -8.82 35.51 0.12
N GLU A 177 -9.99 35.56 -0.52
CA GLU A 177 -11.28 35.46 0.21
C GLU A 177 -11.77 34.02 0.40
N PHE A 178 -11.26 33.06 -0.38
CA PHE A 178 -11.78 31.68 -0.35
C PHE A 178 -11.43 30.92 0.94
N TRP A 179 -10.32 31.28 1.61
CA TRP A 179 -9.82 30.53 2.77
C TRP A 179 -10.11 31.18 4.13
N GLU A 180 -10.64 32.39 4.18
CA GLU A 180 -11.00 33.04 5.47
C GLU A 180 -12.29 32.48 6.08
N GLN A 181 -13.13 31.81 5.30
CA GLN A 181 -14.40 31.26 5.79
C GLN A 181 -14.26 29.94 6.55
N PHE A 182 -13.08 29.30 6.52
CA PHE A 182 -12.83 28.01 7.19
C PHE A 182 -12.07 28.13 8.51
N ARG A 183 -11.68 29.35 8.95
CA ARG A 183 -10.83 29.53 10.14
C ARG A 183 -11.55 30.00 11.41
N ASN A 184 -12.87 30.25 11.38
CA ASN A 184 -13.63 30.78 12.54
C ASN A 184 -14.78 29.89 13.04
N SER A 185 -14.57 28.57 13.13
CA SER A 185 -15.48 27.69 13.90
C SER A 185 -14.70 26.73 14.78
N ASP A 186 -14.18 27.21 15.91
CA ASP A 186 -14.16 26.51 17.20
C ASP A 186 -13.51 27.41 18.26
N ASP A 187 -14.33 28.06 19.11
CA ASP A 187 -14.25 28.00 20.58
C ASP A 187 -15.36 28.89 21.19
N GLU A 188 -16.47 28.25 21.60
CA GLU A 188 -17.36 28.76 22.66
C GLU A 188 -16.87 28.18 24.00
N GLU A 189 -16.37 29.02 24.91
CA GLU A 189 -16.77 29.19 26.34
C GLU A 189 -15.78 30.09 27.12
#